data_AF-K1RBJ9-F1
#
_entry.id   AF-K1RBJ9-F1
#
_cell.length_a   1.000
_cell.length_b   1.000
_cell.length_c   1.000
_cell.angle_alpha   90.00
_cell.angle_beta   90.00
_cell.angle_gamma   90.00
#
_symmetry.space_group_name_H-M   'P 1'
#
loop_
_entity.id
_entity.type
_entity.pdbx_description
1 polymer ?
#
loop_
_entity_poly.entity_id
_entity_poly.type
_entity_poly.pdbx_seq_one_letter_code
_entity_poly.pdbx_strand_id
1 'polypeptide(L)'
;LVNAESGKCVSSAFFPKTEADIIAVKPGWAEQDPGNWWENLKLATQAVLAESGVNAEDIKAIGISYQMHGLVCVDKNQQVLRPAIIWCDSRAVPYGQKAFETLGEETCLSHLLNSPGNFTASKLAWIKENEPSVYEKIHKIMLPGDYIAMKLSGTICTTVSGLSEGMFWDFKNNRVADFLMDYYGFDSSLI
;
A
#
# COMPACT_ATOMS: atom_id res chain seq x y z
N LEU A 1 -3.90 -22.22 -0.50
CA LEU A 1 -3.78 -22.98 0.76
C LEU A 1 -2.56 -23.87 0.70
N VAL A 2 -1.70 -23.81 1.71
CA VAL A 2 -0.48 -24.61 1.80
C VAL A 2 -0.54 -25.43 3.08
N ASN A 3 -0.18 -26.70 3.00
CA ASN A 3 -0.06 -27.54 4.19
C ASN A 3 1.17 -27.12 5.01
N ALA A 4 0.98 -26.83 6.30
CA ALA A 4 2.00 -26.21 7.14
C ALA A 4 3.24 -27.10 7.39
N GLU A 5 3.09 -28.43 7.39
CA GLU A 5 4.19 -29.35 7.66
C GLU A 5 5.00 -29.68 6.41
N SER A 6 4.32 -29.90 5.29
CA SER A 6 4.93 -30.35 4.04
C SER A 6 5.28 -29.21 3.07
N GLY A 7 4.72 -28.01 3.25
CA GLY A 7 4.85 -26.90 2.32
C GLY A 7 4.14 -27.10 0.97
N LYS A 8 3.38 -28.20 0.81
CA LYS A 8 2.68 -28.51 -0.43
C LYS A 8 1.45 -27.61 -0.61
N CYS A 9 1.26 -27.08 -1.82
CA CYS A 9 0.02 -26.40 -2.20
C CYS A 9 -1.14 -27.41 -2.25
N VAL A 10 -2.17 -27.17 -1.45
CA VAL A 10 -3.39 -28.00 -1.37
C VAL A 10 -4.44 -27.53 -2.36
N SER A 11 -4.61 -26.21 -2.50
CA SER A 11 -5.56 -25.57 -3.42
C SER A 11 -5.11 -24.13 -3.67
N SER A 12 -5.44 -23.58 -4.85
CA SER A 12 -5.22 -22.19 -5.18
C SER A 12 -6.38 -21.64 -6.00
N ALA A 13 -6.73 -20.39 -5.74
CA ALA A 13 -7.69 -19.65 -6.55
C ALA A 13 -7.22 -18.22 -6.71
N PHE A 14 -7.61 -17.60 -7.82
CA PHE A 14 -7.44 -16.18 -8.07
C PHE A 14 -8.77 -15.57 -8.51
N PHE A 15 -8.99 -14.32 -8.14
CA PHE A 15 -10.11 -13.49 -8.55
C PHE A 15 -9.63 -12.04 -8.77
N PRO A 16 -10.23 -11.31 -9.72
CA PRO A 16 -11.25 -11.78 -10.67
C PRO A 16 -10.69 -12.84 -11.63
N LYS A 17 -11.57 -13.59 -12.31
CA LYS A 17 -11.13 -14.62 -13.29
C LYS A 17 -10.60 -14.00 -14.59
N THR A 18 -10.79 -12.70 -14.74
CA THR A 18 -10.28 -11.85 -15.80
C THR A 18 -9.26 -10.87 -15.22
N GLU A 19 -8.70 -10.02 -16.07
CA GLU A 19 -7.88 -8.89 -15.61
C GLU A 19 -8.69 -7.98 -14.68
N ALA A 20 -8.03 -7.47 -13.63
CA ALA A 20 -8.64 -6.53 -12.71
C ALA A 20 -8.65 -5.14 -13.33
N ASP A 21 -9.77 -4.44 -13.22
CA ASP A 21 -9.92 -3.11 -13.79
C ASP A 21 -8.88 -2.13 -13.23
N ILE A 22 -8.37 -1.26 -14.11
CA ILE A 22 -7.55 -0.10 -13.75
C ILE A 22 -8.31 1.15 -14.20
N ILE A 23 -8.54 2.05 -13.26
CA ILE A 23 -9.16 3.35 -13.51
C ILE A 23 -8.07 4.30 -14.02
N ALA A 24 -8.12 4.65 -15.30
CA ALA A 24 -7.16 5.53 -15.95
C ALA A 24 -7.85 6.82 -16.45
N VAL A 25 -8.11 7.76 -15.54
CA VAL A 25 -8.83 9.02 -15.84
C VAL A 25 -8.04 9.91 -16.80
N LYS A 26 -6.70 9.87 -16.73
CA LYS A 26 -5.78 10.64 -17.57
C LYS A 26 -4.63 9.74 -18.03
N PRO A 27 -3.95 10.07 -19.15
CA PRO A 27 -2.70 9.41 -19.52
C PRO A 27 -1.69 9.42 -18.37
N GLY A 28 -1.08 8.26 -18.09
CA GLY A 28 -0.14 8.08 -16.98
C GLY A 28 -0.78 7.93 -15.60
N TRP A 29 -2.11 8.01 -15.49
CA TRP A 29 -2.81 7.76 -14.24
C TRP A 29 -3.26 6.31 -14.16
N ALA A 30 -3.07 5.69 -13.00
CA ALA A 30 -3.53 4.34 -12.72
C ALA A 30 -4.05 4.24 -11.29
N GLU A 31 -5.30 3.83 -11.14
CA GLU A 31 -5.95 3.66 -9.86
C GLU A 31 -6.76 2.38 -9.79
N GLN A 32 -7.00 1.88 -8.59
CA GLN A 32 -7.91 0.77 -8.34
C GLN A 32 -8.74 1.03 -7.09
N ASP A 33 -9.96 0.53 -7.07
CA ASP A 33 -10.78 0.52 -5.85
C ASP A 33 -10.28 -0.58 -4.89
N PRO A 34 -9.76 -0.23 -3.69
CA PRO A 34 -9.37 -1.22 -2.68
C PRO A 34 -10.53 -2.11 -2.21
N GLY A 35 -11.78 -1.63 -2.32
CA GLY A 35 -12.97 -2.43 -2.10
C GLY A 35 -12.99 -3.68 -2.97
N ASN A 36 -12.62 -3.57 -4.25
CA ASN A 36 -12.54 -4.70 -5.16
C ASN A 36 -11.48 -5.71 -4.74
N TRP A 37 -10.34 -5.28 -4.19
CA TRP A 37 -9.33 -6.21 -3.67
C TRP A 37 -9.90 -7.05 -2.52
N TRP A 38 -10.65 -6.41 -1.62
CA TRP A 38 -11.28 -7.09 -0.49
C TRP A 38 -12.36 -8.09 -0.94
N GLU A 39 -13.23 -7.69 -1.87
CA GLU A 39 -14.25 -8.58 -2.42
C GLU A 39 -13.63 -9.78 -3.14
N ASN A 40 -12.61 -9.55 -3.97
CA ASN A 40 -11.91 -10.62 -4.68
C ASN A 40 -11.16 -11.56 -3.73
N LEU A 41 -10.59 -11.05 -2.63
CA LEU A 41 -9.96 -11.88 -1.61
C LEU A 41 -10.99 -12.81 -0.95
N LYS A 42 -12.17 -12.30 -0.56
CA LYS A 42 -13.24 -13.13 0.02
C LYS A 42 -13.64 -14.26 -0.94
N LEU A 43 -13.81 -13.94 -2.23
CA LEU A 43 -14.14 -14.95 -3.26
C LEU A 43 -13.03 -15.99 -3.42
N ALA A 44 -11.77 -15.57 -3.46
CA ALA A 44 -10.62 -16.47 -3.56
C ALA A 44 -10.53 -17.40 -2.34
N THR A 45 -10.71 -16.87 -1.13
CA THR A 45 -10.70 -17.65 0.10
C THR A 45 -11.85 -18.66 0.13
N GLN A 46 -13.07 -18.26 -0.23
CA GLN A 46 -14.22 -19.16 -0.31
C GLN A 46 -13.99 -20.30 -1.31
N ALA A 47 -13.47 -20.00 -2.49
CA ALA A 47 -13.17 -21.01 -3.51
C ALA A 47 -12.11 -22.01 -3.03
N VAL A 48 -11.04 -21.54 -2.39
CA VAL A 48 -9.98 -22.40 -1.85
C VAL A 48 -10.50 -23.31 -0.73
N LEU A 49 -11.34 -22.81 0.17
CA LEU A 49 -11.93 -23.63 1.23
C LEU A 49 -12.89 -24.68 0.66
N ALA A 50 -13.73 -24.31 -0.30
CA ALA A 50 -14.67 -25.22 -0.95
C ALA A 50 -13.96 -26.34 -1.73
N GLU A 51 -12.90 -26.01 -2.49
CA GLU A 51 -12.14 -26.98 -3.27
C GLU A 51 -11.34 -27.93 -2.37
N SER A 52 -10.68 -27.40 -1.34
CA SER A 52 -9.82 -28.20 -0.46
C SER A 52 -10.59 -29.06 0.55
N GLY A 53 -11.82 -28.67 0.91
CA GLY A 53 -12.60 -29.32 1.96
C GLY A 53 -12.02 -29.13 3.37
N VAL A 54 -11.05 -28.23 3.54
CA VAL A 54 -10.43 -27.93 4.83
C VAL A 54 -11.35 -27.04 5.66
N ASN A 55 -11.48 -27.32 6.96
CA ASN A 55 -12.25 -26.47 7.85
C ASN A 55 -11.51 -25.14 8.08
N ALA A 56 -12.24 -24.02 8.09
CA ALA A 56 -11.63 -22.70 8.28
C ALA A 56 -10.88 -22.56 9.63
N GLU A 57 -11.31 -23.30 10.66
CA GLU A 57 -10.66 -23.34 11.98
C GLU A 57 -9.28 -24.02 11.98
N ASP A 58 -8.96 -24.79 10.93
CA ASP A 58 -7.65 -25.44 10.78
C ASP A 58 -6.60 -24.49 10.21
N ILE A 59 -7.00 -23.32 9.71
CA ILE A 59 -6.09 -22.31 9.16
C ILE A 59 -5.29 -21.68 10.31
N LYS A 60 -3.97 -21.98 10.35
CA LYS A 60 -3.09 -21.51 11.44
C LYS A 60 -2.54 -20.11 11.24
N ALA A 61 -2.40 -19.65 10.01
CA ALA A 61 -1.85 -18.34 9.68
C ALA A 61 -2.29 -17.88 8.28
N ILE A 62 -2.22 -16.58 8.05
CA ILE A 62 -2.42 -15.94 6.75
C ILE A 62 -1.16 -15.12 6.43
N GLY A 63 -0.53 -15.42 5.30
CA GLY A 63 0.53 -14.59 4.72
C GLY A 63 -0.06 -13.70 3.62
N ILE A 64 0.36 -12.44 3.57
CA ILE A 64 -0.11 -11.47 2.59
C ILE A 64 1.08 -11.05 1.72
N SER A 65 0.92 -11.17 0.40
CA SER A 65 1.77 -10.53 -0.60
C SER A 65 0.90 -9.64 -1.47
N TYR A 66 1.48 -8.58 -2.03
CA TYR A 66 0.72 -7.52 -2.69
C TYR A 66 1.59 -6.75 -3.69
N GLN A 67 0.93 -5.96 -4.55
CA GLN A 67 1.61 -5.01 -5.44
C GLN A 67 2.21 -3.85 -4.64
N MET A 68 3.51 -3.59 -4.80
CA MET A 68 4.20 -2.57 -3.99
C MET A 68 3.81 -1.14 -4.39
N HIS A 69 4.20 -0.12 -3.62
CA HIS A 69 4.13 1.32 -3.89
C HIS A 69 2.72 1.91 -4.12
N GLY A 70 1.68 1.16 -3.81
CA GLY A 70 0.31 1.68 -3.81
C GLY A 70 0.08 2.62 -2.63
N LEU A 71 -0.83 3.59 -2.81
CA LEU A 71 -1.28 4.48 -1.75
C LEU A 71 -2.78 4.30 -1.52
N VAL A 72 -3.13 3.72 -0.38
CA VAL A 72 -4.50 3.67 0.15
C VAL A 72 -4.63 4.72 1.24
N CYS A 73 -5.71 5.51 1.21
CA CYS A 73 -6.02 6.50 2.23
C CYS A 73 -7.36 6.17 2.88
N VAL A 74 -7.38 6.09 4.22
CA VAL A 74 -8.60 5.80 4.98
C VAL A 74 -8.93 6.89 6.00
N ASP A 75 -10.22 7.03 6.31
CA ASP A 75 -10.70 7.89 7.38
C ASP A 75 -10.63 7.21 8.77
N LYS A 76 -11.10 7.91 9.80
CA LYS A 76 -11.13 7.40 11.19
C LYS A 76 -12.02 6.17 11.38
N ASN A 77 -12.95 5.93 10.45
CA ASN A 77 -13.84 4.78 10.42
C ASN A 77 -13.32 3.67 9.50
N GLN A 78 -12.05 3.74 9.10
CA GLN A 78 -11.39 2.79 8.19
C GLN A 78 -12.07 2.71 6.81
N GLN A 79 -12.79 3.76 6.39
CA GLN A 79 -13.40 3.85 5.08
C GLN A 79 -12.40 4.45 4.08
N VAL A 80 -12.31 3.83 2.91
CA VAL A 80 -11.46 4.31 1.81
C VAL A 80 -11.98 5.66 1.33
N LEU A 81 -11.08 6.65 1.25
CA LEU A 81 -11.43 8.02 0.89
C LEU A 81 -11.45 8.28 -0.62
N ARG A 82 -10.70 7.49 -1.39
CA ARG A 82 -10.56 7.58 -2.85
C ARG A 82 -9.96 6.28 -3.40
N PRO A 83 -10.10 5.97 -4.70
CA PRO A 83 -9.37 4.87 -5.34
C PRO A 83 -7.87 4.96 -5.04
N ALA A 84 -7.22 3.84 -4.77
CA ALA A 84 -5.79 3.81 -4.48
C ALA A 84 -5.00 4.17 -5.74
N ILE A 85 -4.00 5.06 -5.60
CA ILE A 85 -3.02 5.29 -6.67
C ILE A 85 -2.04 4.12 -6.64
N ILE A 86 -1.96 3.35 -7.74
CA ILE A 86 -1.16 2.11 -7.78
C ILE A 86 0.25 2.35 -8.34
N TRP A 87 1.08 1.30 -8.38
CA TRP A 87 2.50 1.39 -8.70
C TRP A 87 2.82 1.90 -10.11
N CYS A 88 1.98 1.57 -11.09
CA CYS A 88 2.19 1.94 -12.50
C CYS A 88 1.68 3.34 -12.86
N ASP A 89 1.09 4.05 -11.90
CA ASP A 89 0.80 5.48 -12.03
C ASP A 89 2.10 6.28 -12.17
N SER A 90 2.08 7.47 -12.77
CA SER A 90 3.27 8.35 -12.89
C SER A 90 3.02 9.80 -12.49
N ARG A 91 1.85 10.12 -11.92
CA ARG A 91 1.44 11.51 -11.64
C ARG A 91 2.29 12.19 -10.58
N ALA A 92 2.95 11.41 -9.72
CA ALA A 92 3.75 11.92 -8.61
C ALA A 92 5.25 11.98 -8.91
N VAL A 93 5.69 11.64 -10.13
CA VAL A 93 7.10 11.77 -10.55
C VAL A 93 7.68 13.17 -10.26
N PRO A 94 6.99 14.29 -10.60
CA PRO A 94 7.53 15.63 -10.34
C PRO A 94 7.76 15.93 -8.85
N TYR A 95 6.95 15.35 -7.98
CA TYR A 95 7.04 15.56 -6.53
C TYR A 95 8.30 14.90 -5.95
N GLY A 96 8.53 13.64 -6.32
CA GLY A 96 9.72 12.91 -5.88
C GLY A 96 11.00 13.45 -6.46
N GLN A 97 10.99 13.88 -7.73
CA GLN A 97 12.16 14.51 -8.36
C GLN A 97 12.54 15.81 -7.64
N LYS A 98 11.56 16.66 -7.35
CA LYS A 98 11.79 17.90 -6.61
C LYS A 98 12.29 17.65 -5.19
N ALA A 99 11.76 16.63 -4.50
CA ALA A 99 12.24 16.20 -3.19
C ALA A 99 13.70 15.75 -3.26
N PHE A 100 14.04 14.93 -4.25
CA PHE A 100 15.39 14.42 -4.46
C PHE A 100 16.41 15.54 -4.68
N GLU A 101 16.06 16.52 -5.52
CA GLU A 101 16.90 17.68 -5.80
C GLU A 101 17.05 18.60 -4.58
N THR A 102 15.97 18.81 -3.82
CA THR A 102 15.96 19.76 -2.69
C THR A 102 16.63 19.20 -1.44
N LEU A 103 16.40 17.91 -1.13
CA LEU A 103 16.99 17.24 0.03
C LEU A 103 18.43 16.77 -0.21
N GLY A 104 18.84 16.74 -1.48
CA GLY A 104 20.14 16.26 -1.92
C GLY A 104 20.15 14.76 -2.18
N GLU A 105 20.79 14.38 -3.29
CA GLU A 105 20.86 12.99 -3.73
C GLU A 105 21.58 12.10 -2.72
N GLU A 106 22.70 12.56 -2.16
CA GLU A 106 23.49 11.83 -1.17
C GLU A 106 22.66 11.52 0.08
N THR A 107 21.91 12.50 0.58
CA THR A 107 21.01 12.32 1.74
C THR A 107 19.98 11.24 1.43
N CYS A 108 19.28 11.35 0.30
CA CYS A 108 18.23 10.40 -0.07
C CYS A 108 18.79 8.99 -0.29
N LEU A 109 19.89 8.85 -1.03
CA LEU A 109 20.47 7.54 -1.33
C LEU A 109 21.12 6.88 -0.10
N SER A 110 21.68 7.64 0.83
CA SER A 110 22.28 7.08 2.05
C SER A 110 21.27 6.77 3.16
N HIS A 111 20.14 7.50 3.22
CA HIS A 111 19.11 7.29 4.23
C HIS A 111 17.94 6.42 3.74
N LEU A 112 17.45 6.62 2.52
CA LEU A 112 16.28 5.90 1.95
C LEU A 112 16.69 4.72 1.06
N LEU A 113 17.95 4.66 0.65
CA LEU A 113 18.49 3.72 -0.34
C LEU A 113 17.85 3.85 -1.73
N ASN A 114 17.14 4.96 -1.99
CA ASN A 114 16.49 5.25 -3.26
C ASN A 114 16.18 6.75 -3.39
N SER A 115 15.81 7.21 -4.58
CA SER A 115 15.16 8.51 -4.73
C SER A 115 13.70 8.42 -4.25
N PRO A 116 13.12 9.50 -3.70
CA PRO A 116 11.69 9.52 -3.33
C PRO A 116 10.74 9.19 -4.49
N GLY A 117 11.13 9.53 -5.72
CA GLY A 117 10.52 9.04 -6.97
C GLY A 117 8.99 9.12 -7.03
N ASN A 118 8.36 8.14 -7.68
CA ASN A 118 6.90 8.01 -7.76
C ASN A 118 6.36 7.03 -6.70
N PHE A 119 6.96 7.01 -5.52
CA PHE A 119 6.56 6.11 -4.44
C PHE A 119 5.45 6.70 -3.57
N THR A 120 5.02 5.95 -2.55
CA THR A 120 3.84 6.25 -1.73
C THR A 120 3.88 7.65 -1.12
N ALA A 121 5.03 8.08 -0.57
CA ALA A 121 5.21 9.43 -0.04
C ALA A 121 4.93 10.53 -1.09
N SER A 122 5.48 10.41 -2.30
CA SER A 122 5.26 11.38 -3.37
C SER A 122 3.81 11.39 -3.86
N LYS A 123 3.16 10.23 -3.91
CA LYS A 123 1.72 10.13 -4.24
C LYS A 123 0.85 10.84 -3.19
N LEU A 124 1.24 10.76 -1.92
CA LEU A 124 0.55 11.49 -0.85
C LEU A 124 0.77 13.01 -0.98
N ALA A 125 1.96 13.44 -1.39
CA ALA A 125 2.25 14.85 -1.64
C ALA A 125 1.37 15.39 -2.79
N TRP A 126 1.18 14.59 -3.83
CA TRP A 126 0.24 14.90 -4.91
C TRP A 126 -1.20 15.06 -4.39
N ILE A 127 -1.70 14.13 -3.56
CA ILE A 127 -3.04 14.24 -2.95
C ILE A 127 -3.14 15.51 -2.10
N LYS A 128 -2.13 15.81 -1.28
CA LYS A 128 -2.11 17.01 -0.43
C LYS A 128 -2.28 18.29 -1.23
N GLU A 129 -1.63 18.40 -2.39
CA GLU A 129 -1.72 19.61 -3.24
C GLU A 129 -2.98 19.64 -4.11
N ASN A 130 -3.38 18.50 -4.69
CA ASN A 130 -4.40 18.45 -5.73
C ASN A 130 -5.80 18.08 -5.21
N GLU A 131 -5.87 17.39 -4.06
CA GLU A 131 -7.11 16.93 -3.43
C GLU A 131 -7.13 17.26 -1.91
N PRO A 132 -6.98 18.54 -1.52
CA PRO A 132 -6.81 18.93 -0.11
C PRO A 132 -7.99 18.50 0.78
N SER A 133 -9.22 18.52 0.26
CA SER A 133 -10.41 18.07 1.00
C SER A 133 -10.43 16.57 1.28
N VAL A 134 -9.70 15.78 0.48
CA VAL A 134 -9.45 14.36 0.77
C VAL A 134 -8.34 14.24 1.79
N TYR A 135 -7.22 14.96 1.59
CA TYR A 135 -6.06 14.94 2.49
C TYR A 135 -6.44 15.25 3.95
N GLU A 136 -7.26 16.28 4.16
CA GLU A 136 -7.75 16.68 5.49
C GLU A 136 -8.55 15.60 6.23
N LYS A 137 -9.12 14.63 5.51
CA LYS A 137 -9.90 13.52 6.08
C LYS A 137 -9.06 12.28 6.34
N ILE A 138 -7.83 12.24 5.85
CA ILE A 138 -6.96 11.07 6.02
C ILE A 138 -6.66 10.89 7.50
N HIS A 139 -7.04 9.72 8.02
CA HIS A 139 -6.62 9.26 9.33
C HIS A 139 -5.30 8.50 9.23
N LYS A 140 -5.20 7.57 8.27
CA LYS A 140 -4.04 6.73 8.03
C LYS A 140 -3.83 6.49 6.55
N ILE A 141 -2.57 6.35 6.15
CA ILE A 141 -2.18 5.84 4.84
C ILE A 141 -1.71 4.39 4.98
N MET A 142 -1.86 3.61 3.92
CA MET A 142 -1.50 2.19 3.89
C MET A 142 -0.96 1.79 2.54
N LEU A 143 -0.10 0.78 2.54
CA LEU A 143 0.19 0.00 1.35
C LEU A 143 -0.96 -0.96 1.05
N PRO A 144 -1.07 -1.50 -0.18
CA PRO A 144 -2.16 -2.42 -0.53
C PRO A 144 -2.27 -3.65 0.39
N GLY A 145 -1.13 -4.20 0.84
CA GLY A 145 -1.11 -5.32 1.79
C GLY A 145 -1.59 -4.93 3.19
N ASP A 146 -1.16 -3.77 3.68
CA ASP A 146 -1.56 -3.24 4.99
C ASP A 146 -3.08 -3.01 5.05
N TYR A 147 -3.68 -2.53 3.94
CA TYR A 147 -5.13 -2.41 3.83
C TYR A 147 -5.83 -3.77 3.97
N ILE A 148 -5.33 -4.82 3.31
CA ILE A 148 -5.89 -6.18 3.44
C ILE A 148 -5.72 -6.70 4.88
N ALA A 149 -4.56 -6.47 5.50
CA ALA A 149 -4.32 -6.83 6.90
C ALA A 149 -5.31 -6.14 7.84
N MET A 150 -5.58 -4.84 7.63
CA MET A 150 -6.60 -4.09 8.35
C MET A 150 -8.00 -4.67 8.12
N LYS A 151 -8.39 -4.99 6.88
CA LYS A 151 -9.70 -5.61 6.60
C LYS A 151 -9.89 -6.95 7.29
N LEU A 152 -8.82 -7.73 7.43
CA LEU A 152 -8.84 -9.04 8.11
C LEU A 152 -8.84 -8.92 9.63
N SER A 153 -8.14 -7.93 10.20
CA SER A 153 -7.85 -7.86 11.64
C SER A 153 -8.51 -6.70 12.39
N GLY A 154 -9.02 -5.70 11.67
CA GLY A 154 -9.46 -4.41 12.21
C GLY A 154 -8.32 -3.50 12.70
N THR A 155 -7.06 -3.95 12.62
CA THR A 155 -5.88 -3.24 13.13
C THR A 155 -5.12 -2.58 11.99
N ILE A 156 -4.78 -1.31 12.18
CA ILE A 156 -3.90 -0.57 11.27
C ILE A 156 -2.46 -0.79 11.70
N CYS A 157 -1.67 -1.41 10.84
CA CYS A 157 -0.23 -1.57 11.05
C CYS A 157 0.49 -1.71 9.71
N THR A 158 1.81 -1.52 9.76
CA THR A 158 2.72 -1.79 8.65
C THR A 158 4.02 -2.39 9.19
N THR A 159 4.93 -2.74 8.29
CA THR A 159 6.25 -3.28 8.63
C THR A 159 7.34 -2.25 8.33
N VAL A 160 8.55 -2.46 8.87
CA VAL A 160 9.73 -1.64 8.49
C VAL A 160 9.98 -1.69 6.97
N SER A 161 9.80 -2.86 6.36
CA SER A 161 9.89 -3.03 4.91
C SER A 161 8.79 -2.25 4.17
N GLY A 162 7.57 -2.19 4.71
CA GLY A 162 6.49 -1.37 4.18
C GLY A 162 6.77 0.13 4.27
N LEU A 163 7.31 0.60 5.41
CA LEU A 163 7.76 1.98 5.53
C LEU A 163 8.86 2.30 4.51
N SER A 164 9.83 1.41 4.31
CA SER A 164 10.87 1.58 3.29
C SER A 164 10.29 1.62 1.88
N GLU A 165 9.38 0.70 1.54
CA GLU A 165 8.66 0.68 0.27
C GLU A 165 7.92 1.99 -0.02
N GLY A 166 7.35 2.59 1.04
CA GLY A 166 6.63 3.84 0.96
C GLY A 166 7.50 5.10 0.93
N MET A 167 8.83 4.97 1.06
CA MET A 167 9.79 6.06 1.30
C MET A 167 9.57 6.80 2.63
N PHE A 168 9.30 6.05 3.69
CA PHE A 168 9.12 6.55 5.06
C PHE A 168 10.13 5.96 6.05
N TRP A 169 11.12 5.19 5.60
CA TRP A 169 12.13 4.59 6.48
C TRP A 169 13.52 5.17 6.23
N ASP A 170 14.19 5.56 7.31
CA ASP A 170 15.59 5.96 7.34
C ASP A 170 16.44 4.78 7.82
N PHE A 171 17.19 4.18 6.90
CA PHE A 171 18.09 3.06 7.18
C PHE A 171 19.30 3.45 8.02
N LYS A 172 19.78 4.68 7.91
CA LYS A 172 20.96 5.14 8.65
C LYS A 172 20.64 5.34 10.13
N ASN A 173 19.44 5.84 10.42
CA ASN A 173 19.00 6.11 11.79
C ASN A 173 18.04 5.05 12.35
N ASN A 174 17.62 4.07 11.55
CA ASN A 174 16.72 2.98 11.91
C ASN A 174 15.40 3.48 12.54
N ARG A 175 14.76 4.45 11.88
CA ARG A 175 13.50 5.08 12.30
C ARG A 175 12.74 5.63 11.09
N VAL A 176 11.59 6.24 11.34
CA VAL A 176 10.84 6.99 10.31
C VAL A 176 11.72 8.08 9.69
N ALA A 177 11.61 8.26 8.37
CA ALA A 177 12.32 9.27 7.61
C ALA A 177 11.70 10.67 7.82
N ASP A 178 11.83 11.20 9.03
CA ASP A 178 11.24 12.47 9.45
C ASP A 178 11.61 13.62 8.48
N PHE A 179 12.84 13.65 7.96
CA PHE A 179 13.29 14.69 7.03
C PHE A 179 12.47 14.75 5.73
N LEU A 180 12.03 13.61 5.21
CA LEU A 180 11.19 13.54 4.00
C LEU A 180 9.74 13.85 4.34
N MET A 181 9.26 13.41 5.51
CA MET A 181 7.94 13.78 6.02
C MET A 181 7.83 15.30 6.22
N ASP A 182 8.81 15.91 6.87
CA ASP A 182 8.90 17.35 7.11
C ASP A 182 8.96 18.13 5.80
N TYR A 183 9.73 17.66 4.82
CA TYR A 183 9.79 18.28 3.49
C TYR A 183 8.42 18.33 2.80
N TYR A 184 7.66 17.24 2.86
CA TYR A 184 6.30 17.22 2.33
C TYR A 184 5.26 17.84 3.30
N GLY A 185 5.68 18.20 4.51
CA GLY A 185 4.84 18.70 5.59
C GLY A 185 3.79 17.69 6.07
N PHE A 186 4.15 16.42 6.15
CA PHE A 186 3.29 15.36 6.64
C PHE A 186 3.35 15.25 8.16
N ASP A 187 2.20 15.03 8.79
CA ASP A 187 2.13 14.71 10.21
C ASP A 187 2.46 13.22 10.41
N SER A 188 3.24 12.90 11.46
CA SER A 188 3.65 11.53 11.77
C SER A 188 2.47 10.63 12.15
N SER A 189 1.33 11.20 12.56
CA SER A 189 0.11 10.43 12.83
C SER A 189 -0.52 9.80 11.60
N LEU A 190 -0.08 10.13 10.37
CA LEU A 190 -0.58 9.51 9.14
C LEU A 190 -0.09 8.07 8.94
N ILE A 191 1.03 7.69 9.55
CA ILE A 191 1.63 6.35 9.47
C ILE A 191 1.46 5.55 10.76
#